data_AF-A0A314Z766-F1
#
_entry.id   AF-A0A314Z766-F1
#
_cell.length_a   1.000
_cell.length_b   1.000
_cell.length_c   1.000
_cell.angle_alpha   90.00
_cell.angle_beta   90.00
_cell.angle_gamma   90.00
#
_symmetry.space_group_name_H-M   'P 1'
#
loop_
_entity.id
_entity.type
_entity.pdbx_description
1 polymer ?
#
loop_
_entity_poly.entity_id
_entity_poly.type
_entity_poly.pdbx_seq_one_letter_code
_entity_poly.pdbx_strand_id
1 'polypeptide(L)'
;MNGHVDEAFGCFNKMTEHEVKPNDITFLGLLTACTHVGLVDKGLEYFNMMDKRYGIFPKVEHYGCVVDLLSRAGRLVEAEDLINTMPVKPNVIV
;
A
#
# COMPACT_ATOMS: atom_id res chain seq x y z
N MET A 1 -7.99 12.94 -10.60
CA MET A 1 -6.52 12.94 -10.56
C MET A 1 -6.10 11.73 -11.39
N ASN A 2 -5.50 11.93 -12.56
CA ASN A 2 -5.42 10.90 -13.60
C ASN A 2 -4.39 9.83 -13.24
N GLY A 3 -4.81 8.57 -13.31
CA GLY A 3 -4.05 7.40 -12.87
C GLY A 3 -2.88 7.08 -13.78
N HIS A 4 -1.68 7.38 -13.31
CA HIS A 4 -0.43 6.92 -13.90
C HIS A 4 -0.02 5.60 -13.23
N VAL A 5 -0.97 4.67 -13.08
CA VAL A 5 -0.75 3.41 -12.37
C VAL A 5 0.26 2.54 -13.11
N ASP A 6 0.19 2.53 -14.44
CA ASP A 6 1.16 1.86 -15.29
C ASP A 6 2.56 2.47 -15.16
N GLU A 7 2.66 3.79 -15.00
CA GLU A 7 3.96 4.44 -14.78
C GLU A 7 4.51 4.15 -13.38
N ALA A 8 3.67 4.16 -12.34
CA ALA A 8 4.10 3.83 -10.98
C ALA A 8 4.64 2.39 -10.91
N PHE A 9 3.95 1.44 -11.53
CA PHE A 9 4.40 0.04 -11.61
C PHE A 9 5.64 -0.11 -12.51
N GLY A 10 5.67 0.59 -13.65
CA GLY A 10 6.81 0.59 -14.56
C GLY A 10 8.07 1.17 -13.91
N CYS A 11 7.95 2.25 -13.14
CA CYS A 11 9.04 2.84 -12.37
C CYS A 11 9.54 1.89 -11.28
N PHE A 12 8.64 1.22 -10.54
CA PHE A 12 9.02 0.21 -9.57
C PHE A 12 9.76 -0.97 -10.20
N ASN A 13 9.26 -1.49 -11.33
CA ASN A 13 9.92 -2.57 -12.05
C ASN A 13 11.34 -2.16 -12.48
N LYS A 14 11.48 -0.99 -13.14
CA LYS A 14 12.80 -0.46 -13.53
C LYS A 14 13.73 -0.26 -12.34
N MET A 15 13.21 0.24 -11.22
CA MET A 15 13.97 0.42 -9.98
C MET A 15 14.55 -0.92 -9.52
N THR A 16 13.74 -1.98 -9.48
CA THR A 16 14.18 -3.32 -9.08
C THR A 16 15.12 -3.97 -10.09
N GLU A 17 14.91 -3.77 -11.40
CA GLU A 17 15.81 -4.25 -12.46
C GLU A 17 17.21 -3.63 -12.37
N HIS A 18 17.30 -2.38 -11.94
CA HIS A 18 18.56 -1.65 -11.74
C HIS A 18 19.13 -1.83 -10.31
N GLU A 19 18.64 -2.82 -9.55
CA GLU A 19 19.06 -3.13 -8.18
C GLU A 19 18.92 -1.95 -7.19
N VAL A 20 18.10 -0.97 -7.52
CA VAL A 20 17.78 0.15 -6.64
C VAL A 20 16.73 -0.32 -5.64
N LYS A 21 16.99 -0.17 -4.34
CA LYS A 21 16.09 -0.65 -3.29
C LYS A 21 14.89 0.29 -3.08
N PRO A 22 13.64 -0.21 -3.25
CA PRO A 22 12.44 0.52 -2.84
C PRO A 22 12.51 0.96 -1.39
N ASN A 23 11.87 2.09 -1.07
CA ASN A 23 11.71 2.58 0.30
C ASN A 23 10.22 2.71 0.65
N ASP A 24 9.93 3.17 1.87
CA ASP A 24 8.55 3.37 2.34
C ASP A 24 7.77 4.32 1.42
N ILE A 25 8.38 5.40 0.94
CA ILE A 25 7.74 6.33 0.01
C ILE A 25 7.42 5.67 -1.34
N THR A 26 8.28 4.79 -1.85
CA THR A 26 8.00 4.00 -3.06
C THR A 26 6.73 3.17 -2.88
N PHE A 27 6.61 2.46 -1.76
CA PHE A 27 5.44 1.65 -1.46
C PHE A 27 4.18 2.47 -1.23
N LEU A 28 4.27 3.62 -0.57
CA LEU A 28 3.15 4.55 -0.44
C LEU A 28 2.60 4.96 -1.81
N GLY A 29 3.47 5.26 -2.77
CA GLY A 29 3.08 5.57 -4.15
C GLY A 29 2.36 4.41 -4.85
N LEU A 30 2.87 3.18 -4.71
CA LEU A 30 2.25 1.97 -5.27
C LEU A 30 0.87 1.69 -4.66
N LEU A 31 0.74 1.81 -3.33
CA LEU A 31 -0.53 1.58 -2.64
C LEU A 31 -1.57 2.64 -2.99
N THR A 32 -1.16 3.91 -3.07
CA THR A 32 -2.01 5.01 -3.54
C THR A 32 -2.50 4.75 -4.96
N ALA A 33 -1.60 4.34 -5.86
CA ALA A 33 -1.96 3.95 -7.22
C ALA A 33 -2.99 2.82 -7.24
N CYS A 34 -2.77 1.74 -6.48
CA CYS A 34 -3.72 0.62 -6.37
C CYS A 34 -5.09 1.07 -5.84
N THR A 35 -5.11 1.94 -4.84
CA THR A 35 -6.32 2.52 -4.23
C THR A 35 -7.16 3.29 -5.25
N HIS A 36 -6.52 4.10 -6.09
CA HIS A 36 -7.22 4.92 -7.08
C HIS A 36 -7.88 4.09 -8.19
N VAL A 37 -7.29 2.98 -8.61
CA VAL A 37 -7.85 2.12 -9.68
C VAL A 37 -8.56 0.86 -9.17
N GLY A 38 -8.63 0.67 -7.85
CA GLY A 38 -9.30 -0.48 -7.24
C GLY A 38 -8.57 -1.82 -7.42
N LEU A 39 -7.24 -1.81 -7.55
CA LEU A 39 -6.44 -3.03 -7.67
C LEU A 39 -6.15 -3.64 -6.28
N VAL A 40 -7.17 -4.25 -5.68
CA VAL A 40 -7.14 -4.73 -4.29
C VAL A 40 -6.03 -5.76 -4.05
N ASP A 41 -6.00 -6.84 -4.83
CA ASP A 41 -5.07 -7.94 -4.58
C ASP A 41 -3.62 -7.51 -4.78
N LYS A 42 -3.37 -6.63 -5.76
CA LYS A 42 -2.04 -6.07 -6.01
C LYS A 42 -1.61 -5.08 -4.92
N GLY A 43 -2.54 -4.30 -4.38
CA GLY A 43 -2.27 -3.46 -3.21
C GLY A 43 -1.87 -4.29 -1.99
N LEU A 44 -2.58 -5.39 -1.73
CA LEU A 44 -2.24 -6.32 -0.65
C LEU A 44 -0.90 -7.03 -0.89
N GLU A 45 -0.57 -7.38 -2.13
CA GLU A 45 0.73 -7.93 -2.50
C GLU A 45 1.85 -6.94 -2.15
N TYR A 46 1.75 -5.69 -2.61
CA TYR A 46 2.75 -4.67 -2.32
C TYR A 46 2.88 -4.38 -0.82
N PHE A 47 1.77 -4.32 -0.09
CA PHE A 47 1.79 -4.14 1.36
C PHE A 47 2.55 -5.27 2.07
N ASN A 48 2.28 -6.52 1.69
CA ASN A 48 2.99 -7.69 2.24
C ASN A 48 4.47 -7.71 1.87
N MET A 49 4.82 -7.28 0.65
CA MET A 49 6.21 -7.23 0.18
C MET A 49 7.08 -6.28 0.99
N MET A 50 6.51 -5.20 1.56
CA MET A 50 7.25 -4.21 2.35
C MET A 50 8.10 -4.90 3.42
N ASP A 51 7.48 -5.67 4.30
CA ASP A 51 8.17 -6.37 5.38
C ASP A 51 8.86 -7.64 4.86
N LYS A 52 8.11 -8.52 4.17
CA LYS A 52 8.58 -9.86 3.81
C LYS A 52 9.77 -9.88 2.85
N ARG A 53 9.88 -8.89 1.96
CA ARG A 53 10.92 -8.84 0.93
C ARG A 53 11.93 -7.71 1.13
N TYR A 54 11.47 -6.56 1.62
CA TYR A 54 12.32 -5.38 1.73
C TYR A 54 12.67 -4.98 3.17
N GLY A 55 12.11 -5.65 4.18
CA GLY A 55 12.35 -5.33 5.60
C GLY A 55 11.87 -3.93 5.98
N ILE A 56 10.87 -3.40 5.27
CA ILE A 56 10.26 -2.10 5.49
C ILE A 56 9.00 -2.31 6.31
N PHE A 57 9.01 -1.83 7.55
CA PHE A 57 7.82 -1.89 8.40
C PHE A 57 6.77 -0.89 7.90
N PRO A 58 5.53 -1.33 7.65
CA PRO A 58 4.44 -0.42 7.27
C PRO A 58 4.18 0.64 8.35
N LYS A 59 4.01 1.88 7.90
CA LYS A 59 3.62 3.04 8.72
C LYS A 59 2.13 3.35 8.56
N VAL A 60 1.61 4.24 9.40
CA VAL A 60 0.18 4.63 9.44
C VAL A 60 -0.36 5.01 8.06
N GLU A 61 0.43 5.69 7.23
CA GLU A 61 0.05 6.10 5.88
C GLU A 61 -0.21 4.90 4.96
N HIS A 62 0.59 3.84 5.08
CA HIS A 62 0.45 2.61 4.29
C HIS A 62 -0.81 1.84 4.70
N TYR A 63 -1.04 1.73 6.01
CA TYR A 63 -2.28 1.14 6.53
C TYR A 63 -3.50 1.92 6.06
N GLY A 64 -3.45 3.25 6.10
CA GLY A 64 -4.52 4.12 5.60
C GLY A 64 -4.88 3.83 4.14
N CYS A 65 -3.88 3.69 3.27
CA CYS A 65 -4.11 3.34 1.86
C CYS A 65 -4.78 1.95 1.72
N VAL A 66 -4.31 0.93 2.43
CA VAL A 66 -4.87 -0.42 2.29
C VAL A 66 -6.28 -0.51 2.90
N VAL A 67 -6.54 0.18 4.02
CA VAL A 67 -7.88 0.29 4.61
C VAL A 67 -8.85 0.98 3.64
N ASP A 68 -8.46 2.09 3.01
CA ASP A 68 -9.29 2.76 2.00
C ASP A 68 -9.56 1.84 0.80
N LEU A 69 -8.52 1.17 0.29
CA LEU A 69 -8.64 0.21 -0.81
C LEU A 69 -9.61 -0.93 -0.49
N LEU A 70 -9.50 -1.57 0.68
CA LEU A 70 -10.39 -2.64 1.13
C LEU A 70 -11.82 -2.12 1.35
N SER A 71 -11.97 -0.95 1.96
CA SER A 71 -13.28 -0.34 2.25
C SER A 71 -14.04 -0.03 0.98
N ARG A 72 -13.37 0.57 -0.01
CA ARG A 72 -13.96 0.88 -1.33
C ARG A 72 -14.33 -0.37 -2.12
N ALA A 73 -13.65 -1.49 -1.88
CA ALA A 73 -13.97 -2.79 -2.47
C ALA A 73 -15.05 -3.57 -1.70
N GLY A 74 -15.56 -3.05 -0.58
CA GLY A 74 -16.55 -3.73 0.27
C GLY A 74 -15.97 -4.85 1.14
N ARG A 75 -14.65 -5.00 1.23
CA ARG A 75 -13.94 -6.00 2.06
C ARG A 75 -13.78 -5.49 3.50
N LEU A 76 -14.91 -5.16 4.14
CA LEU A 76 -14.94 -4.45 5.42
C LEU A 76 -14.33 -5.26 6.58
N VAL A 77 -14.55 -6.57 6.60
CA VAL A 77 -13.97 -7.46 7.63
C VAL A 77 -12.44 -7.41 7.58
N GLU A 78 -11.86 -7.47 6.37
CA GLU A 78 -10.41 -7.41 6.21
C GLU A 78 -9.85 -6.02 6.52
N ALA A 79 -10.61 -4.96 6.24
CA ALA A 79 -10.23 -3.61 6.63
C ALA A 79 -10.19 -3.46 8.15
N GLU A 80 -11.19 -4.00 8.86
CA GLU A 80 -11.25 -4.02 10.32
C GLU A 80 -10.13 -4.85 10.93
N ASP A 81 -9.90 -6.07 10.42
CA ASP A 81 -8.79 -6.93 10.85
C ASP A 81 -7.46 -6.22 10.70
N LEU A 82 -7.23 -5.54 9.56
CA LEU A 82 -6.02 -4.79 9.31
C LEU A 82 -5.81 -3.65 10.32
N ILE A 83 -6.87 -2.89 10.65
CA ILE A 83 -6.83 -1.85 11.69
C ILE A 83 -6.42 -2.44 13.04
N ASN A 84 -6.97 -3.61 13.39
CA ASN A 84 -6.65 -4.29 14.66
C ASN A 84 -5.19 -4.79 14.71
N THR A 85 -4.55 -5.03 13.57
CA THR A 85 -3.12 -5.40 13.51
C THR A 85 -2.16 -4.21 13.55
N MET A 86 -2.65 -2.97 13.49
CA MET A 86 -1.78 -1.79 13.47
C MET A 86 -0.98 -1.69 14.79
N PRO A 87 0.35 -1.48 14.74
CA PRO A 87 1.18 -1.33 15.95
C PRO A 87 0.95 -0.01 16.71
N VAL A 88 -0.01 0.81 16.27
CA VAL A 88 -0.35 2.12 16.83
C VAL A 88 -1.87 2.20 16.96
N LYS A 89 -2.38 2.69 18.10
CA LYS A 89 -3.81 3.01 18.22
C LYS A 89 -4.22 3.98 17.10
N PRO A 90 -5.35 3.76 16.40
CA PRO A 90 -5.82 4.67 15.36
C PRO A 90 -5.87 6.08 15.93
N ASN A 91 -5.10 6.99 15.33
CA ASN A 91 -5.02 8.36 15.80
C ASN A 91 -6.29 9.08 15.32
N VAL A 92 -7.08 9.55 16.28
CA VAL A 92 -8.31 10.32 16.02
C VAL A 92 -7.85 11.73 15.63
N ILE A 93 -7.74 12.02 14.34
CA ILE A 93 -7.73 13.42 13.90
C ILE A 93 -9.18 13.77 13.58
N VAL A 94 -9.75 14.59 14.46
CA VAL A 94 -11.10 15.19 14.37
C VAL A 94 -11.12 16.27 13.30
#